data_AF-A0A7D5BZZ0-F1
#
_entry.id   AF-A0A7D5BZZ0-F1
#
_cell.length_a   1.000
_cell.length_b   1.000
_cell.length_c   1.000
_cell.angle_alpha   90.00
_cell.angle_beta   90.00
_cell.angle_gamma   90.00
#
_symmetry.space_group_name_H-M   'P 1'
#
loop_
_entity.id
_entity.type
_entity.pdbx_description
1 polymer ?
#
loop_
_entity_poly.entity_id
_entity_poly.type
_entity_poly.pdbx_seq_one_letter_code
_entity_poly.pdbx_strand_id
1 'polypeptide(L)'
;MSRSSGESSDDRDAAADRAAVEPLAALVAVLAVGAALGLYTVALDGATVDRERPAAEPTLDRIEREITVGGVVEPDRLRDVEGFRSATTVTVIADGATWRIESGTSAPEPAAVGDGSAAAVAERAVTVRVAPGRNVRGTLRVVIRR
;
A
#
# COMPACT_ATOMS: atom_id res chain seq x y z
N MET A 1 -1.69 -81.10 20.77
CA MET A 1 -1.52 -79.66 21.08
C MET A 1 -1.60 -78.90 19.76
N SER A 2 -2.75 -78.32 19.46
CA SER A 2 -2.98 -77.52 18.25
C SER A 2 -2.81 -76.06 18.62
N ARG A 3 -1.89 -75.35 17.96
CA ARG A 3 -1.84 -73.89 18.04
C ARG A 3 -2.06 -73.31 16.65
N SER A 4 -3.23 -72.69 16.54
CA SER A 4 -3.63 -71.77 15.49
C SER A 4 -2.54 -70.70 15.32
N SER A 5 -2.07 -70.53 14.10
CA SER A 5 -1.23 -69.41 13.67
C SER A 5 -1.68 -69.03 12.27
N GLY A 6 -2.78 -68.29 12.18
CA GLY A 6 -3.39 -67.90 10.92
C GLY A 6 -4.03 -66.51 10.95
N GLU A 7 -3.52 -65.58 11.76
CA GLU A 7 -4.13 -64.25 11.92
C GLU A 7 -3.05 -63.15 12.11
N SER A 8 -2.00 -63.12 11.28
CA SER A 8 -1.04 -62.01 11.34
C SER A 8 -0.68 -61.36 10.00
N SER A 9 -1.18 -61.90 8.88
CA SER A 9 -0.89 -61.35 7.56
C SER A 9 -1.98 -60.36 7.12
N ASP A 10 -3.25 -60.71 7.30
CA ASP A 10 -4.40 -59.86 6.93
C ASP A 10 -4.42 -58.50 7.66
N ASP A 11 -4.08 -58.47 8.94
CA ASP A 11 -4.05 -57.23 9.73
C ASP A 11 -2.91 -56.26 9.35
N ARG A 12 -1.79 -56.77 8.83
CA ARG A 12 -0.69 -55.91 8.36
C ARG A 12 -1.00 -55.30 7.00
N ASP A 13 -1.63 -56.05 6.12
CA ASP A 13 -2.05 -55.54 4.81
C ASP A 13 -3.18 -54.51 4.95
N ALA A 14 -4.17 -54.75 5.84
CA ALA A 14 -5.22 -53.78 6.14
C ALA A 14 -4.74 -52.50 6.86
N ALA A 15 -3.63 -52.58 7.61
CA ALA A 15 -2.99 -51.41 8.24
C ALA A 15 -2.13 -50.62 7.25
N ALA A 16 -1.45 -51.30 6.31
CA ALA A 16 -0.71 -50.67 5.23
C ALA A 16 -1.64 -49.92 4.26
N ASP A 17 -2.80 -50.49 3.94
CA ASP A 17 -3.83 -49.88 3.08
C ASP A 17 -4.48 -48.63 3.69
N ARG A 18 -4.49 -48.52 5.03
CA ARG A 18 -5.08 -47.38 5.76
C ARG A 18 -4.06 -46.31 6.16
N ALA A 19 -2.77 -46.63 6.15
CA ALA A 19 -1.68 -45.70 6.47
C ALA A 19 -1.11 -44.99 5.23
N ALA A 20 -1.32 -45.55 4.05
CA ALA A 20 -1.05 -44.89 2.78
C ALA A 20 -2.32 -44.17 2.30
N VAL A 21 -2.62 -43.00 2.87
CA VAL A 21 -3.12 -41.94 1.98
C VAL A 21 -2.07 -41.85 0.90
N GLU A 22 -2.42 -42.35 -0.28
CA GLU A 22 -1.51 -42.63 -1.38
C GLU A 22 -0.48 -41.49 -1.45
N PRO A 23 0.84 -41.72 -1.35
CA PRO A 23 1.81 -40.64 -1.31
C PRO A 23 1.61 -39.64 -2.47
N LEU A 24 1.03 -40.13 -3.58
CA LEU A 24 0.52 -39.32 -4.67
C LEU A 24 -0.61 -38.35 -4.26
N ALA A 25 -1.64 -38.81 -3.56
CA ALA A 25 -2.72 -37.97 -3.04
C ALA A 25 -2.20 -36.87 -2.11
N ALA A 26 -1.21 -37.17 -1.27
CA ALA A 26 -0.55 -36.16 -0.44
C ALA A 26 0.19 -35.11 -1.29
N LEU A 27 0.93 -35.53 -2.32
CA LEU A 27 1.61 -34.62 -3.25
C LEU A 27 0.62 -33.76 -4.06
N VAL A 28 -0.48 -34.34 -4.52
CA VAL A 28 -1.56 -33.63 -5.22
C VAL A 28 -2.20 -32.59 -4.30
N ALA A 29 -2.43 -32.93 -3.03
CA ALA A 29 -2.96 -31.98 -2.06
C ALA A 29 -2.00 -30.80 -1.83
N VAL A 30 -0.69 -31.04 -1.69
CA VAL A 30 0.32 -29.98 -1.55
C VAL A 30 0.39 -29.11 -2.81
N LEU A 31 0.35 -29.71 -4.01
CA LEU A 31 0.29 -28.98 -5.27
C LEU A 31 -0.96 -28.08 -5.33
N ALA A 32 -2.13 -28.62 -4.99
CA ALA A 32 -3.39 -27.89 -5.00
C ALA A 32 -3.37 -26.72 -4.01
N VAL A 33 -2.84 -26.93 -2.79
CA VAL A 33 -2.68 -25.86 -1.79
C VAL A 33 -1.67 -24.82 -2.27
N GLY A 34 -0.54 -25.23 -2.85
CA GLY A 34 0.46 -24.33 -3.41
C GLY A 34 -0.07 -23.51 -4.59
N ALA A 35 -0.86 -24.13 -5.47
CA ALA A 35 -1.52 -23.45 -6.58
C ALA A 35 -2.62 -22.49 -6.09
N ALA A 36 -3.41 -22.89 -5.09
CA ALA A 36 -4.42 -22.02 -4.48
C ALA A 36 -3.77 -20.82 -3.78
N LEU A 37 -2.68 -21.03 -3.02
CA LEU A 37 -1.89 -19.96 -2.42
C LEU A 37 -1.25 -19.07 -3.51
N GLY A 38 -0.70 -19.65 -4.57
CA GLY A 38 -0.17 -18.92 -5.72
C GLY A 38 -1.23 -18.05 -6.39
N LEU A 39 -2.40 -18.61 -6.72
CA LEU A 39 -3.54 -17.87 -7.27
C LEU A 39 -4.05 -16.80 -6.30
N TYR A 40 -4.08 -17.09 -5.00
CA TYR A 40 -4.42 -16.11 -3.97
C TYR A 40 -3.41 -14.97 -3.97
N THR A 41 -2.11 -15.25 -4.07
CA THR A 41 -1.08 -14.21 -4.17
C THR A 41 -1.19 -13.40 -5.45
N VAL A 42 -1.57 -13.98 -6.60
CA VAL A 42 -1.81 -13.23 -7.86
C VAL A 42 -3.04 -12.33 -7.72
N ALA A 43 -4.12 -12.82 -7.10
CA ALA A 43 -5.28 -11.99 -6.79
C ALA A 43 -4.93 -10.86 -5.80
N LEU A 44 -4.06 -11.14 -4.83
CA LEU A 44 -3.53 -10.14 -3.90
C LEU A 44 -2.57 -9.17 -4.57
N ASP A 45 -1.75 -9.60 -5.52
CA ASP A 45 -0.81 -8.78 -6.27
C ASP A 45 -1.57 -7.78 -7.15
N GLY A 46 -2.66 -8.22 -7.77
CA GLY A 46 -3.62 -7.33 -8.45
C GLY A 46 -4.39 -6.40 -7.50
N ALA A 47 -4.47 -6.72 -6.21
CA ALA A 47 -5.11 -5.87 -5.19
C ALA A 47 -4.10 -5.02 -4.41
N THR A 48 -2.81 -5.34 -4.46
CA THR A 48 -1.76 -4.48 -3.91
C THR A 48 -1.67 -3.27 -4.81
N VAL A 49 -1.98 -2.11 -4.22
CA VAL A 49 -1.69 -0.82 -4.84
C VAL A 49 -0.21 -0.88 -5.26
N ASP A 50 0.02 -0.84 -6.57
CA ASP A 50 1.35 -0.78 -7.19
C ASP A 50 2.31 -0.05 -6.26
N ARG A 51 3.31 -0.75 -5.69
CA ARG A 51 4.35 -0.08 -4.89
C ARG A 51 5.18 0.88 -5.76
N GLU A 52 5.04 0.77 -7.08
CA GLU A 52 5.58 1.69 -8.07
C GLU A 52 4.68 2.90 -8.34
N ARG A 53 3.40 2.87 -7.95
CA ARG A 53 2.56 4.07 -7.92
C ARG A 53 3.13 4.98 -6.84
N PRO A 54 3.53 6.22 -7.17
CA PRO A 54 4.18 7.07 -6.19
C PRO A 54 3.22 7.27 -5.01
N ALA A 55 3.68 7.00 -3.79
CA ALA A 55 2.91 7.28 -2.57
C ALA A 55 2.47 8.76 -2.47
N ALA A 56 3.02 9.62 -3.33
CA ALA A 56 2.71 11.03 -3.44
C ALA A 56 1.27 11.30 -3.90
N GLU A 57 0.73 10.61 -4.91
CA GLU A 57 -0.66 10.81 -5.36
C GLU A 57 -1.72 10.52 -4.27
N PRO A 58 -1.73 9.35 -3.61
CA PRO A 58 -2.73 9.07 -2.57
C PRO A 58 -2.57 9.99 -1.35
N THR A 59 -1.34 10.43 -1.07
CA THR A 59 -1.10 11.41 -0.01
C THR A 59 -1.59 12.80 -0.41
N LEU A 60 -1.37 13.22 -1.66
CA LEU A 60 -1.93 14.45 -2.21
C LEU A 60 -3.45 14.43 -2.16
N ASP A 61 -4.07 13.34 -2.58
CA ASP A 61 -5.53 13.17 -2.53
C ASP A 61 -6.07 13.28 -1.10
N ARG A 62 -5.34 12.73 -0.12
CA ARG A 62 -5.70 12.84 1.30
C ARG A 62 -5.59 14.29 1.78
N ILE A 63 -4.44 14.92 1.56
CA ILE A 63 -4.19 16.30 1.98
C ILE A 63 -5.22 17.23 1.35
N GLU A 64 -5.45 17.12 0.04
CA GLU A 64 -6.42 17.95 -0.68
C GLU A 64 -7.79 17.86 -0.03
N ARG A 65 -8.28 16.65 0.30
CA ARG A 65 -9.58 16.49 0.98
C ARG A 65 -9.63 17.13 2.36
N GLU A 66 -8.52 17.13 3.09
CA GLU A 66 -8.44 17.64 4.47
C GLU A 66 -8.40 19.18 4.50
N ILE A 67 -7.69 19.78 3.56
CA ILE A 67 -7.55 21.24 3.46
C ILE A 67 -8.62 21.88 2.56
N THR A 68 -9.45 21.10 1.86
CA THR A 68 -10.52 21.62 1.00
C THR A 68 -11.82 21.81 1.74
N VAL A 69 -12.38 23.02 1.65
CA VAL A 69 -13.70 23.38 2.19
C VAL A 69 -14.57 23.88 1.04
N GLY A 70 -15.67 23.17 0.77
CA GLY A 70 -16.62 23.56 -0.28
C GLY A 70 -16.00 23.62 -1.68
N GLY A 71 -15.00 22.78 -1.97
CA GLY A 71 -14.29 22.76 -3.25
C GLY A 71 -13.16 23.79 -3.39
N VAL A 72 -12.83 24.51 -2.31
CA VAL A 72 -11.72 25.47 -2.27
C VAL A 72 -10.71 25.04 -1.21
N VAL A 73 -9.44 24.96 -1.59
CA VAL A 73 -8.31 24.71 -0.69
C VAL A 73 -8.13 25.92 0.23
N GLU A 74 -8.16 25.70 1.54
CA GLU A 74 -7.85 26.67 2.59
C GLU A 74 -6.43 26.40 3.14
N PRO A 75 -5.41 27.20 2.74
CA PRO A 75 -4.02 26.95 3.11
C PRO A 75 -3.75 27.01 4.62
N ASP A 76 -4.55 27.75 5.38
CA ASP A 76 -4.37 27.89 6.83
C ASP A 76 -4.58 26.55 7.55
N ARG A 77 -5.48 25.70 7.02
CA ARG A 77 -5.74 24.34 7.52
C ARG A 77 -4.59 23.38 7.27
N LEU A 78 -3.62 23.76 6.45
CA LEU A 78 -2.44 22.94 6.22
C LEU A 78 -1.68 22.68 7.53
N ARG A 79 -1.78 23.59 8.51
CA ARG A 79 -1.15 23.43 9.84
C ARG A 79 -1.83 22.36 10.70
N ASP A 80 -3.09 22.07 10.43
CA ASP A 80 -3.89 21.10 11.18
C ASP A 80 -3.71 19.67 10.63
N VAL A 81 -3.01 19.52 9.50
CA VAL A 81 -2.74 18.22 8.89
C VAL A 81 -1.64 17.50 9.68
N GLU A 82 -2.06 16.55 10.53
CA GLU A 82 -1.18 15.73 11.34
C GLU A 82 -1.01 14.29 10.79
N GLY A 83 0.04 13.60 11.24
CA GLY A 83 0.11 12.13 11.11
C GLY A 83 0.70 11.59 9.81
N PHE A 84 1.64 12.30 9.19
CA PHE A 84 2.43 11.72 8.10
C PHE A 84 3.31 10.59 8.63
N ARG A 85 3.11 9.37 8.12
CA ARG A 85 3.93 8.20 8.49
C ARG A 85 5.34 8.23 7.88
N SER A 86 5.55 9.10 6.89
CA SER A 86 6.80 9.22 6.13
C SER A 86 7.22 10.68 6.04
N ALA A 87 8.52 10.90 5.86
CA ALA A 87 9.07 12.23 5.65
C ALA A 87 8.45 12.89 4.40
N THR A 88 7.65 13.94 4.61
CA THR A 88 6.77 14.52 3.59
C THR A 88 6.88 16.05 3.62
N THR A 89 6.99 16.64 2.44
CA THR A 89 6.94 18.08 2.23
C THR A 89 5.73 18.41 1.39
N VAL A 90 4.85 19.25 1.90
CA VAL A 90 3.65 19.72 1.18
C VAL A 90 3.80 21.20 0.91
N THR A 91 3.57 21.60 -0.33
CA THR A 91 3.64 23.00 -0.75
C THR A 91 2.39 23.37 -1.54
N VAL A 92 1.72 24.46 -1.14
CA VAL A 92 0.64 25.10 -1.90
C VAL A 92 1.15 26.42 -2.42
N ILE A 93 1.00 26.66 -3.72
CA ILE A 93 1.44 27.90 -4.39
C ILE A 93 0.24 28.52 -5.09
N ALA A 94 -0.07 29.78 -4.78
CA ALA A 94 -1.16 30.51 -5.42
C ALA A 94 -0.92 32.02 -5.32
N ASP A 95 -1.13 32.77 -6.42
CA ASP A 95 -1.03 34.25 -6.44
C ASP A 95 0.29 34.80 -5.85
N GLY A 96 1.41 34.13 -6.15
CA GLY A 96 2.74 34.48 -5.62
C GLY A 96 2.96 34.12 -4.14
N ALA A 97 1.93 33.72 -3.42
CA ALA A 97 2.03 33.22 -2.06
C ALA A 97 2.36 31.72 -2.04
N THR A 98 3.17 31.31 -1.06
CA THR A 98 3.57 29.92 -0.85
C THR A 98 3.32 29.53 0.59
N TRP A 99 2.54 28.47 0.79
CA TRP A 99 2.33 27.83 2.08
C TRP A 99 3.02 26.48 2.06
N ARG A 100 3.80 26.18 3.10
CA ARG A 100 4.57 24.94 3.20
C ARG A 100 4.46 24.35 4.60
N ILE A 101 4.33 23.04 4.65
CA ILE A 101 4.57 22.23 5.85
C ILE A 101 5.55 21.13 5.52
N GLU A 102 6.33 20.77 6.53
CA GLU A 102 7.29 19.69 6.50
C GLU A 102 6.97 18.76 7.65
N SER A 103 7.01 17.46 7.40
CA SER A 103 6.74 16.45 8.42
C SER A 103 7.82 15.39 8.38
N GLY A 104 8.41 15.14 9.56
CA GLY A 104 9.55 14.26 9.76
C GLY A 104 10.91 14.97 9.70
N THR A 105 11.89 14.45 10.44
CA THR A 105 13.27 14.99 10.60
C THR A 105 14.08 15.06 9.30
N SER A 106 13.60 14.52 8.19
CA SER A 106 14.29 14.54 6.90
C SER A 106 13.33 14.70 5.72
N ALA A 107 12.37 15.62 5.87
CA ALA A 107 11.47 15.99 4.80
C ALA A 107 12.28 16.42 3.56
N PRO A 108 11.98 15.88 2.36
CA PRO A 108 12.75 16.18 1.16
C PRO A 108 12.57 17.65 0.75
N GLU A 109 13.67 18.32 0.40
CA GLU A 109 13.58 19.67 -0.16
C GLU A 109 12.89 19.61 -1.54
N PRO A 110 11.93 20.50 -1.83
CA PRO A 110 11.25 20.54 -3.13
C PRO A 110 12.18 20.74 -4.33
N ALA A 111 13.34 21.35 -4.10
CA ALA A 111 14.39 21.60 -5.09
C ALA A 111 15.33 20.40 -5.30
N ALA A 112 15.35 19.43 -4.38
CA ALA A 112 16.20 18.24 -4.46
C ALA A 112 15.56 17.10 -5.28
N VAL A 113 14.43 17.35 -5.93
CA VAL A 113 13.76 16.39 -6.80
C VAL A 113 14.31 16.54 -8.23
N GLY A 114 15.45 15.90 -8.49
CA GLY A 114 15.95 15.62 -9.84
C GLY A 114 15.80 14.14 -10.20
N ASP A 115 16.10 13.76 -11.45
CA ASP A 115 15.93 12.42 -12.06
C ASP A 115 16.61 11.23 -11.34
N GLY A 116 17.26 11.46 -10.18
CA GLY A 116 17.89 10.44 -9.34
C GLY A 116 17.57 10.55 -7.83
N SER A 117 16.63 11.40 -7.43
CA SER A 117 16.25 11.55 -6.03
C SER A 117 15.32 10.42 -5.60
N ALA A 118 15.57 9.81 -4.44
CA ALA A 118 14.67 8.83 -3.81
C ALA A 118 13.42 9.52 -3.23
N ALA A 119 12.77 10.37 -4.02
CA ALA A 119 11.60 11.15 -3.66
C ALA A 119 10.52 11.00 -4.74
N ALA A 120 9.30 10.70 -4.30
CA ALA A 120 8.10 10.71 -5.11
C ALA A 120 7.47 12.11 -5.09
N VAL A 121 6.99 12.59 -6.24
CA VAL A 121 6.32 13.90 -6.37
C VAL A 121 4.97 13.74 -7.03
N ALA A 122 3.97 14.41 -6.47
CA ALA A 122 2.66 14.58 -7.07
C ALA A 122 2.26 16.05 -7.08
N GLU A 123 1.65 16.50 -8.16
CA GLU A 123 1.18 17.88 -8.34
C GLU A 123 -0.26 17.90 -8.85
N ARG A 124 -1.06 18.85 -8.37
CA ARG A 124 -2.43 19.05 -8.82
C ARG A 124 -2.80 20.54 -8.84
N ALA A 125 -3.47 20.95 -9.91
CA ALA A 125 -4.07 22.27 -9.99
C ALA A 125 -5.35 22.33 -9.12
N VAL A 126 -5.43 23.32 -8.25
CA VAL A 126 -6.51 23.48 -7.27
C VAL A 126 -6.98 24.93 -7.22
N THR A 127 -8.19 25.17 -6.72
CA THR A 127 -8.65 26.52 -6.38
C THR A 127 -8.27 26.80 -4.93
N VAL A 128 -7.50 27.86 -4.69
CA VAL A 128 -6.94 28.21 -3.39
C VAL A 128 -7.56 29.51 -2.90
N ARG A 129 -7.99 29.52 -1.63
CA ARG A 129 -8.39 30.72 -0.92
C ARG A 129 -7.15 31.47 -0.44
N VAL A 130 -6.91 32.64 -0.99
CA VAL A 130 -5.74 33.48 -0.64
C VAL A 130 -6.10 34.65 0.28
N ALA A 131 -7.39 34.95 0.41
CA ALA A 131 -7.97 35.84 1.43
C ALA A 131 -9.49 35.61 1.53
N PRO A 132 -10.18 36.18 2.53
CA PRO A 132 -11.64 36.12 2.60
C PRO A 132 -12.29 36.62 1.29
N GLY A 133 -13.09 35.76 0.65
CA GLY A 133 -13.75 36.07 -0.63
C GLY A 133 -12.85 36.10 -1.86
N ARG A 134 -11.54 35.84 -1.72
CA ARG A 134 -10.57 35.82 -2.83
C ARG A 134 -10.06 34.41 -3.08
N ASN A 135 -10.57 33.80 -4.15
CA ASN A 135 -10.18 32.47 -4.61
C ASN A 135 -9.43 32.59 -5.93
N VAL A 136 -8.29 31.92 -6.05
CA VAL A 136 -7.45 31.95 -7.26
C VAL A 136 -7.01 30.54 -7.61
N ARG A 137 -6.61 30.33 -8.87
CA ARG A 137 -6.02 29.05 -9.28
C ARG A 137 -4.60 28.95 -8.70
N GLY A 138 -4.29 27.80 -8.11
CA GLY A 138 -2.98 27.49 -7.57
C GLY A 138 -2.58 26.04 -7.86
N THR A 139 -1.46 25.65 -7.31
CA THR A 139 -0.90 24.30 -7.42
C THR A 139 -0.63 23.75 -6.03
N LEU A 140 -1.16 22.56 -5.76
CA LEU A 140 -0.80 21.73 -4.61
C LEU A 140 0.26 20.74 -5.06
N ARG A 141 1.41 20.74 -4.39
CA ARG A 141 2.54 19.84 -4.62
C ARG A 141 2.86 19.07 -3.35
N VAL A 142 3.08 17.77 -3.50
CA VAL A 142 3.46 16.86 -2.42
C VAL A 142 4.73 16.13 -2.83
N VAL A 143 5.72 16.16 -1.96
CA VAL A 143 7.00 15.46 -2.12
C VAL A 143 7.18 14.51 -0.94
N ILE A 144 7.42 13.23 -1.20
CA ILE A 144 7.57 12.19 -0.18
C ILE A 144 8.87 11.45 -0.42
N ARG A 145 9.64 11.16 0.63
CA ARG A 145 10.80 10.28 0.50
C ARG A 145 10.33 8.82 0.29
N ARG A 146 10.91 8.14 -0.70
CA ARG A 146 10.71 6.70 -0.95
C ARG A 146 11.38 5.85 0.13
#